data_AF-A0A945TEU6-F1
#
_entry.id   AF-A0A945TEU6-F1
#
_cell.length_a   1.000
_cell.length_b   1.000
_cell.length_c   1.000
_cell.angle_alpha   90.00
_cell.angle_beta   90.00
_cell.angle_gamma   90.00
#
_symmetry.space_group_name_H-M   'P 1'
#
loop_
_entity.id
_entity.type
_entity.pdbx_description
1 polymer ?
#
loop_
_entity_poly.entity_id
_entity_poly.type
_entity_poly.pdbx_seq_one_letter_code
_entity_poly.pdbx_strand_id
1 'polypeptide(L)'
;MRENGFSVDKTRALITSRVAQADTPEEQRLASQGTTAPTPKDVQQYIFVHGYAAAVKKFSEVVIEKIPNRKLAYLFLLEELDGARQGNEYAMGYAKNSGINPAEYIGALEASNSAVDSPNGPQQTLLRLAIALMEDRELAAKFKCDVGDAVMQHFEVGAYDPSYKLREFRFETYQEAAVWARRNPGSVVTRSSDGSCYIPKSTSDLAQAQ
;
A
#
# COMPACT_ATOMS: atom_id res chain seq x y z
N MET A 1 10.43 -64.11 36.15
CA MET A 1 9.31 -65.07 35.99
C MET A 1 8.03 -64.26 35.79
N ARG A 2 7.15 -64.75 34.90
CA ARG A 2 5.87 -64.19 34.41
C ARG A 2 4.85 -64.06 35.59
N GLU A 3 3.74 -63.31 35.60
CA GLU A 3 2.55 -63.20 34.73
C GLU A 3 1.72 -61.95 35.15
N ASN A 4 1.23 -61.10 34.23
CA ASN A 4 -0.14 -61.00 33.65
C ASN A 4 -1.31 -60.70 34.61
N GLY A 5 -2.12 -59.68 34.26
CA GLY A 5 -3.47 -59.47 34.80
C GLY A 5 -4.12 -58.14 34.43
N PHE A 6 -4.64 -58.03 33.20
CA PHE A 6 -5.44 -56.91 32.68
C PHE A 6 -6.92 -57.08 33.14
N SER A 7 -7.65 -55.99 33.44
CA SER A 7 -9.11 -56.02 33.57
C SER A 7 -9.72 -54.74 33.01
N VAL A 8 -10.61 -54.90 32.03
CA VAL A 8 -11.41 -53.87 31.35
C VAL A 8 -12.88 -54.28 31.52
N ASP A 9 -13.78 -53.30 31.39
CA ASP A 9 -15.24 -53.41 31.15
C ASP A 9 -16.19 -53.30 32.35
N LYS A 10 -16.83 -52.13 32.52
CA LYS A 10 -18.19 -51.85 31.97
C LYS A 10 -18.82 -50.55 32.48
N THR A 11 -18.86 -49.57 31.58
CA THR A 11 -20.07 -48.92 31.05
C THR A 11 -21.29 -48.71 31.96
N ARG A 12 -21.55 -47.44 32.31
CA ARG A 12 -22.88 -46.86 32.55
C ARG A 12 -22.78 -45.36 32.17
N ALA A 13 -22.93 -44.96 30.89
CA ALA A 13 -24.20 -44.67 30.22
C ALA A 13 -25.22 -44.02 31.18
N LEU A 14 -25.41 -42.69 31.18
CA LEU A 14 -26.10 -41.84 30.18
C LEU A 14 -27.41 -41.27 30.80
N ILE A 15 -27.55 -39.93 30.74
CA ILE A 15 -28.80 -39.15 30.53
C ILE A 15 -29.54 -38.53 31.75
N THR A 16 -29.91 -37.25 31.54
CA THR A 16 -30.75 -36.28 32.30
C THR A 16 -30.01 -35.45 33.36
N SER A 17 -30.00 -34.10 33.40
CA SER A 17 -30.82 -33.01 32.83
C SER A 17 -29.98 -31.71 32.87
N ARG A 18 -29.67 -31.02 31.76
CA ARG A 18 -30.42 -29.91 31.12
C ARG A 18 -30.81 -28.72 32.03
N VAL A 19 -30.35 -27.53 31.59
CA VAL A 19 -30.83 -26.14 31.81
C VAL A 19 -30.30 -25.36 33.02
N ALA A 20 -29.36 -24.44 32.75
CA ALA A 20 -29.48 -23.00 33.06
C ALA A 20 -28.33 -22.22 32.36
N GLN A 21 -28.68 -21.45 31.32
CA GLN A 21 -27.89 -20.34 30.78
C GLN A 21 -28.21 -19.04 31.57
N ALA A 22 -27.35 -18.04 31.36
CA ALA A 22 -27.42 -16.60 31.70
C ALA A 22 -26.41 -16.20 32.79
N ASP A 23 -25.63 -15.13 32.71
CA ASP A 23 -25.40 -14.08 31.71
C ASP A 23 -24.17 -13.25 32.17
N THR A 24 -23.63 -12.42 31.27
CA THR A 24 -22.64 -11.32 31.42
C THR A 24 -21.12 -11.61 31.45
N PRO A 25 -20.28 -10.72 30.87
CA PRO A 25 -20.48 -9.93 29.64
C PRO A 25 -19.31 -10.00 28.64
N GLU A 26 -19.65 -9.70 27.39
CA GLU A 26 -18.88 -9.73 26.14
C GLU A 26 -17.64 -8.81 26.05
N GLU A 27 -17.27 -8.09 27.10
CA GLU A 27 -16.19 -7.09 27.06
C GLU A 27 -14.77 -7.68 27.20
N GLN A 28 -14.63 -8.95 27.61
CA GLN A 28 -13.31 -9.56 27.82
C GLN A 28 -12.78 -10.36 26.62
N ARG A 29 -13.51 -10.42 25.49
CA ARG A 29 -13.02 -11.06 24.26
C ARG A 29 -12.31 -10.13 23.29
N LEU A 30 -12.28 -8.81 23.57
CA LEU A 30 -11.59 -7.84 22.70
C LEU A 30 -10.12 -7.57 23.09
N ALA A 31 -9.63 -8.12 24.21
CA ALA A 31 -8.32 -7.77 24.77
C ALA A 31 -7.20 -8.79 24.51
N SER A 32 -7.40 -9.77 23.61
CA SER A 32 -6.38 -10.77 23.26
C SER A 32 -6.17 -10.87 21.76
N GLN A 33 -5.98 -9.74 21.08
CA GLN A 33 -5.26 -9.75 19.80
C GLN A 33 -3.80 -9.48 20.13
N GLY A 34 -3.06 -10.58 20.33
CA GLY A 34 -1.61 -10.52 20.41
C GLY A 34 -1.05 -9.81 19.18
N THR A 35 -0.02 -9.01 19.40
CA THR A 35 0.83 -8.35 18.40
C THR A 35 1.55 -9.37 17.52
N THR A 36 0.81 -10.14 16.73
CA THR A 36 1.37 -10.94 15.64
C THR A 36 1.28 -10.11 14.38
N ALA A 37 2.40 -9.91 13.69
CA ALA A 37 2.42 -9.22 12.41
C ALA A 37 1.40 -9.87 11.44
N PRO A 38 0.62 -9.08 10.70
CA PRO A 38 -0.36 -9.63 9.77
C PRO A 38 0.31 -10.59 8.78
N THR A 39 -0.28 -11.76 8.65
CA THR A 39 0.17 -12.82 7.76
C THR A 39 -0.41 -12.61 6.36
N PRO A 40 0.18 -13.22 5.32
CA PRO A 40 -0.35 -13.12 3.97
C PRO A 40 -1.85 -13.48 3.91
N LYS A 41 -2.28 -14.61 4.50
CA LYS A 41 -3.68 -15.07 4.45
C LYS A 41 -4.67 -14.06 5.03
N ASP A 42 -4.22 -13.16 5.90
CA ASP A 42 -5.07 -12.13 6.49
C ASP A 42 -5.52 -11.11 5.44
N VAL A 43 -4.71 -10.83 4.40
CA VAL A 43 -5.05 -9.82 3.39
C VAL A 43 -6.24 -10.25 2.55
N GLN A 44 -6.20 -11.45 1.97
CA GLN A 44 -7.28 -11.96 1.12
C GLN A 44 -8.58 -12.12 1.90
N GLN A 45 -8.50 -12.65 3.14
CA GLN A 45 -9.66 -12.78 4.02
C GLN A 45 -10.22 -11.40 4.39
N TYR A 46 -9.37 -10.43 4.70
CA TYR A 46 -9.82 -9.08 5.05
C TYR A 46 -10.50 -8.38 3.87
N ILE A 47 -9.98 -8.54 2.64
CA ILE A 47 -10.63 -8.06 1.41
C ILE A 47 -12.02 -8.69 1.26
N PHE A 48 -12.14 -10.01 1.47
CA PHE A 48 -13.42 -10.71 1.36
C PHE A 48 -14.47 -10.21 2.37
N VAL A 49 -14.06 -9.97 3.62
CA VAL A 49 -14.98 -9.57 4.71
C VAL A 49 -15.30 -8.07 4.70
N HIS A 50 -14.29 -7.22 4.46
CA HIS A 50 -14.40 -5.77 4.67
C HIS A 50 -14.29 -4.95 3.38
N GLY A 51 -13.98 -5.59 2.26
CA GLY A 51 -13.78 -4.95 0.97
C GLY A 51 -12.36 -4.43 0.77
N TYR A 52 -12.02 -4.25 -0.51
CA TYR A 52 -10.67 -3.89 -0.95
C TYR A 52 -10.17 -2.55 -0.38
N ALA A 53 -10.99 -1.51 -0.42
CA ALA A 53 -10.60 -0.18 0.07
C ALA A 53 -10.25 -0.19 1.57
N ALA A 54 -11.02 -0.93 2.38
CA ALA A 54 -10.73 -1.09 3.80
C ALA A 54 -9.42 -1.87 4.03
N ALA A 55 -9.14 -2.87 3.21
CA ALA A 55 -7.88 -3.61 3.26
C ALA A 55 -6.68 -2.73 2.93
N VAL A 56 -6.73 -1.94 1.84
CA VAL A 56 -5.66 -1.00 1.48
C VAL A 56 -5.38 -0.05 2.64
N LYS A 57 -6.42 0.56 3.22
CA LYS A 57 -6.26 1.45 4.38
C LYS A 57 -5.55 0.75 5.53
N LYS A 58 -6.10 -0.38 6.01
CA LYS A 58 -5.54 -1.14 7.14
C LYS A 58 -4.09 -1.55 6.92
N PHE A 59 -3.77 -2.11 5.75
CA PHE A 59 -2.45 -2.66 5.51
C PHE A 59 -1.42 -1.59 5.11
N SER A 60 -1.86 -0.43 4.62
CA SER A 60 -0.99 0.73 4.49
C SER A 60 -0.49 1.22 5.84
N GLU A 61 -1.32 1.22 6.89
CA GLU A 61 -0.91 1.59 8.25
C GLU A 61 0.23 0.67 8.75
N VAL A 62 0.14 -0.63 8.49
CA VAL A 62 1.19 -1.62 8.83
C VAL A 62 2.52 -1.31 8.14
N VAL A 63 2.49 -0.87 6.88
CA VAL A 63 3.70 -0.48 6.14
C VAL A 63 4.22 0.87 6.64
N ILE A 64 3.34 1.84 6.87
CA ILE A 64 3.67 3.18 7.37
C ILE A 64 4.36 3.09 8.74
N GLU A 65 3.94 2.19 9.63
CA GLU A 65 4.60 1.93 10.92
C GLU A 65 6.07 1.51 10.80
N LYS A 66 6.50 0.99 9.64
CA LYS A 66 7.90 0.65 9.36
C LYS A 66 8.72 1.83 8.83
N ILE A 67 8.09 2.97 8.57
CA ILE A 67 8.69 4.12 7.91
C ILE A 67 8.74 5.28 8.93
N PRO A 68 9.86 5.49 9.63
CA PRO A 68 9.91 6.43 10.75
C PRO A 68 9.94 7.90 10.32
N ASN A 69 10.20 8.19 9.04
CA ASN A 69 10.30 9.54 8.53
C ASN A 69 10.13 9.61 7.02
N ARG A 70 9.86 10.83 6.54
CA ARG A 70 9.68 11.17 5.12
C ARG A 70 10.87 10.78 4.24
N LYS A 71 12.11 10.81 4.76
CA LYS A 71 13.29 10.41 3.99
C LYS A 71 13.26 8.92 3.66
N LEU A 72 12.94 8.07 4.64
CA LEU A 72 12.81 6.64 4.39
C LEU A 72 11.59 6.34 3.51
N ALA A 73 10.49 7.08 3.68
CA ALA A 73 9.31 6.97 2.83
C ALA A 73 9.69 7.22 1.36
N TYR A 74 10.45 8.28 1.11
CA TYR A 74 10.90 8.63 -0.23
C TYR A 74 11.74 7.51 -0.86
N LEU A 75 12.72 6.95 -0.13
CA LEU A 75 13.53 5.83 -0.64
C LEU A 75 12.71 4.57 -0.92
N PHE A 76 11.79 4.21 -0.01
CA PHE A 76 10.84 3.12 -0.21
C PHE A 76 10.01 3.32 -1.47
N LEU A 77 9.51 4.54 -1.69
CA LEU A 77 8.71 4.87 -2.87
C LEU A 77 9.53 4.80 -4.16
N LEU A 78 10.80 5.21 -4.16
CA LEU A 78 11.65 5.05 -5.35
C LEU A 78 11.76 3.58 -5.76
N GLU A 79 11.99 2.68 -4.82
CA GLU A 79 12.06 1.23 -5.11
C GLU A 79 10.71 0.69 -5.62
N GLU A 80 9.59 1.07 -5.00
CA GLU A 80 8.27 0.63 -5.47
C GLU A 80 7.93 1.18 -6.87
N LEU A 81 8.33 2.41 -7.19
CA LEU A 81 8.13 3.03 -8.50
C LEU A 81 9.00 2.39 -9.59
N ASP A 82 10.24 2.02 -9.26
CA ASP A 82 11.15 1.29 -10.17
C ASP A 82 10.63 -0.11 -10.52
N GLY A 83 9.97 -0.77 -9.57
CA GLY A 83 9.26 -2.02 -9.82
C GLY A 83 8.00 -1.79 -10.64
N ALA A 84 7.19 -0.81 -10.24
CA ALA A 84 5.89 -0.54 -10.87
C ALA A 84 6.00 -0.11 -12.33
N ARG A 85 7.05 0.63 -12.72
CA ARG A 85 7.26 1.05 -14.13
C ARG A 85 7.46 -0.13 -15.09
N GLN A 86 7.78 -1.32 -14.58
CA GLN A 86 7.98 -2.55 -15.35
C GLN A 86 6.82 -3.55 -15.16
N GLY A 87 5.78 -3.15 -14.42
CA GLY A 87 4.61 -3.97 -14.12
C GLY A 87 3.53 -3.94 -15.19
N ASN A 88 2.31 -4.27 -14.80
CA ASN A 88 1.11 -4.18 -15.64
C ASN A 88 0.69 -2.71 -15.90
N GLU A 89 -0.34 -2.52 -16.72
CA GLU A 89 -0.84 -1.19 -17.09
C GLU A 89 -1.19 -0.32 -15.87
N TYR A 90 -1.77 -0.92 -14.82
CA TYR A 90 -2.08 -0.21 -13.58
C TYR A 90 -0.82 0.29 -12.88
N ALA A 91 0.17 -0.57 -12.70
CA ALA A 91 1.42 -0.25 -12.03
C ALA A 91 2.24 0.79 -12.81
N MET A 92 2.31 0.66 -14.13
CA MET A 92 2.93 1.67 -15.00
C MET A 92 2.21 3.01 -14.88
N GLY A 93 0.87 2.99 -14.79
CA GLY A 93 0.04 4.17 -14.54
C GLY A 93 0.35 4.82 -13.20
N TYR A 94 0.44 4.04 -12.12
CA TYR A 94 0.85 4.51 -10.80
C TYR A 94 2.23 5.19 -10.85
N ALA A 95 3.23 4.54 -11.46
CA ALA A 95 4.57 5.10 -11.57
C ALA A 95 4.59 6.45 -12.30
N LYS A 96 3.93 6.53 -13.45
CA LYS A 96 3.82 7.74 -14.27
C LYS A 96 3.11 8.89 -13.55
N ASN A 97 2.14 8.59 -12.70
CA ASN A 97 1.32 9.59 -12.01
C ASN A 97 1.81 9.90 -10.59
N SER A 98 2.89 9.26 -10.13
CA SER A 98 3.44 9.46 -8.79
C SER A 98 3.87 10.89 -8.49
N GLY A 99 4.19 11.68 -9.52
CA GLY A 99 4.75 13.02 -9.35
C GLY A 99 6.22 13.05 -8.92
N ILE A 100 6.89 11.90 -8.91
CA ILE A 100 8.34 11.79 -8.77
C ILE A 100 8.96 11.68 -10.17
N ASN A 101 10.11 12.32 -10.41
CA ASN A 101 10.75 12.28 -11.72
C ASN A 101 11.28 10.85 -11.98
N PRO A 102 11.03 10.25 -13.17
CA PRO A 102 11.58 8.94 -13.53
C PRO A 102 13.09 8.80 -13.31
N ALA A 103 13.86 9.87 -13.52
CA ALA A 103 15.30 9.87 -13.28
C ALA A 103 15.69 9.61 -11.81
N GLU A 104 14.77 9.83 -10.86
CA GLU A 104 14.99 9.61 -9.43
C GLU A 104 14.78 8.14 -9.04
N TYR A 105 13.85 7.44 -9.69
CA TYR A 105 13.50 6.06 -9.30
C TYR A 105 14.05 4.98 -10.24
N ILE A 106 14.44 5.28 -11.48
CA ILE A 106 15.01 4.26 -12.38
C ILE A 106 16.33 3.73 -11.79
N GLY A 107 16.36 2.42 -11.50
CA GLY A 107 17.52 1.75 -10.89
C GLY A 107 17.52 1.76 -9.35
N ALA A 108 16.49 2.32 -8.70
CA ALA A 108 16.41 2.36 -7.25
C ALA A 108 16.33 0.97 -6.62
N LEU A 109 15.66 0.00 -7.24
CA LEU A 109 15.62 -1.38 -6.75
C LEU A 109 17.00 -2.05 -6.73
N GLU A 110 17.82 -1.77 -7.75
CA GLU A 110 19.19 -2.32 -7.86
C GLU A 110 20.15 -1.66 -6.88
N ALA A 111 19.95 -0.36 -6.60
CA ALA A 111 20.78 0.38 -5.66
C ALA A 111 20.72 -0.22 -4.24
N SER A 112 19.56 -0.80 -3.87
CA SER A 112 19.28 -1.48 -2.59
C SER A 112 19.52 -0.60 -1.35
N ASN A 113 18.57 -0.60 -0.43
CA ASN A 113 18.73 0.11 0.83
C ASN A 113 18.30 -0.77 2.00
N SER A 114 19.26 -1.18 2.84
CA SER A 114 18.98 -2.04 4.01
C SER A 114 17.89 -1.51 4.96
N ALA A 115 17.67 -0.20 5.04
CA ALA A 115 16.59 0.35 5.85
C ALA A 115 15.20 0.14 5.21
N VAL A 116 15.15 -0.08 3.89
CA VAL A 116 13.95 -0.35 3.08
C VAL A 116 13.73 -1.86 2.88
N ASP A 117 14.77 -2.60 2.51
CA ASP A 117 14.70 -3.97 2.00
C ASP A 117 15.14 -5.06 2.99
N SER A 118 15.55 -4.69 4.21
CA SER A 118 15.83 -5.68 5.26
C SER A 118 14.61 -6.56 5.53
N PRO A 119 14.77 -7.76 6.13
CA PRO A 119 13.65 -8.66 6.39
C PRO A 119 12.47 -8.03 7.14
N ASN A 120 12.72 -7.02 7.99
CA ASN A 120 11.68 -6.29 8.72
C ASN A 120 11.35 -4.91 8.15
N GLY A 121 11.97 -4.54 7.03
CA GLY A 121 11.78 -3.27 6.34
C GLY A 121 10.41 -3.13 5.66
N PRO A 122 10.05 -1.90 5.25
CA PRO A 122 8.77 -1.61 4.63
C PRO A 122 8.54 -2.38 3.31
N GLN A 123 9.57 -2.54 2.47
CA GLN A 123 9.42 -3.25 1.19
C GLN A 123 9.11 -4.73 1.41
N GLN A 124 9.88 -5.42 2.26
CA GLN A 124 9.65 -6.83 2.57
C GLN A 124 8.31 -7.04 3.30
N THR A 125 7.88 -6.06 4.09
CA THR A 125 6.56 -6.07 4.72
C THR A 125 5.45 -6.01 3.66
N LEU A 126 5.52 -5.07 2.71
CA LEU A 126 4.55 -4.97 1.62
C LEU A 126 4.55 -6.23 0.73
N LEU A 127 5.73 -6.76 0.40
CA LEU A 127 5.85 -7.98 -0.38
C LEU A 127 5.17 -9.16 0.30
N ARG A 128 5.38 -9.37 1.61
CA ARG A 128 4.71 -10.42 2.38
C ARG A 128 3.19 -10.29 2.35
N LEU A 129 2.67 -9.08 2.49
CA LEU A 129 1.23 -8.83 2.43
C LEU A 129 0.69 -9.17 1.03
N ALA A 130 1.40 -8.78 -0.02
CA ALA A 130 1.00 -9.04 -1.41
C ALA A 130 1.11 -10.53 -1.82
N ILE A 131 1.96 -11.33 -1.17
CA ILE A 131 2.14 -12.76 -1.49
C ILE A 131 0.82 -13.54 -1.46
N ALA A 132 -0.10 -13.22 -0.54
CA ALA A 132 -1.39 -13.90 -0.50
C ALA A 132 -2.34 -13.57 -1.64
N LEU A 133 -2.03 -12.54 -2.42
CA LEU A 133 -2.79 -12.16 -3.59
C LEU A 133 -2.15 -12.72 -4.87
N MET A 134 -1.02 -13.43 -4.81
CA MET A 134 -0.25 -13.81 -6.01
C MET A 134 -0.96 -14.76 -6.98
N GLU A 135 -2.01 -15.47 -6.55
CA GLU A 135 -2.88 -16.22 -7.47
C GLU A 135 -3.59 -15.27 -8.46
N ASP A 136 -3.84 -14.03 -8.04
CA ASP A 136 -4.32 -12.92 -8.87
C ASP A 136 -3.25 -11.82 -8.94
N ARG A 137 -2.35 -11.96 -9.91
CA ARG A 137 -1.23 -11.03 -10.10
C ARG A 137 -1.67 -9.59 -10.35
N GLU A 138 -2.82 -9.40 -10.97
CA GLU A 138 -3.40 -8.07 -11.21
C GLU A 138 -3.82 -7.43 -9.89
N LEU A 139 -4.53 -8.19 -9.04
CA LEU A 139 -4.90 -7.75 -7.69
C LEU A 139 -3.68 -7.49 -6.81
N ALA A 140 -2.65 -8.34 -6.86
CA ALA A 140 -1.42 -8.16 -6.10
C ALA A 140 -0.68 -6.88 -6.52
N ALA A 141 -0.51 -6.65 -7.83
CA ALA A 141 0.12 -5.44 -8.36
C ALA A 141 -0.68 -4.19 -7.98
N LYS A 142 -2.00 -4.24 -8.13
CA LYS A 142 -2.90 -3.13 -7.75
C LYS A 142 -2.78 -2.81 -6.26
N PHE A 143 -2.85 -3.83 -5.41
CA PHE A 143 -2.71 -3.69 -3.95
C PHE A 143 -1.38 -3.05 -3.55
N LYS A 144 -0.26 -3.49 -4.14
CA LYS A 144 1.05 -2.88 -3.91
C LYS A 144 1.07 -1.39 -4.26
N CYS A 145 0.54 -1.04 -5.43
CA CYS A 145 0.50 0.34 -5.89
C CYS A 145 -0.39 1.21 -5.00
N ASP A 146 -1.54 0.71 -4.56
CA ASP A 146 -2.48 1.46 -3.71
C ASP A 146 -1.94 1.66 -2.29
N VAL A 147 -1.22 0.67 -1.74
CA VAL A 147 -0.48 0.86 -0.49
C VAL A 147 0.66 1.86 -0.67
N GLY A 148 1.37 1.81 -1.79
CA GLY A 148 2.39 2.80 -2.16
C GLY A 148 1.81 4.22 -2.21
N ASP A 149 0.69 4.42 -2.89
CA ASP A 149 -0.01 5.71 -2.95
C ASP A 149 -0.45 6.20 -1.57
N ALA A 150 -0.96 5.33 -0.70
CA ALA A 150 -1.28 5.68 0.69
C ALA A 150 -0.05 6.13 1.49
N VAL A 151 1.11 5.51 1.27
CA VAL A 151 2.40 5.97 1.85
C VAL A 151 2.78 7.35 1.28
N MET A 152 2.63 7.57 -0.03
CA MET A 152 2.88 8.88 -0.63
C MET A 152 2.02 9.99 0.00
N GLN A 153 0.73 9.70 0.20
CA GLN A 153 -0.21 10.60 0.86
C GLN A 153 0.21 10.90 2.29
N HIS A 154 0.50 9.86 3.09
CA HIS A 154 0.84 10.01 4.51
C HIS A 154 2.09 10.87 4.74
N PHE A 155 3.11 10.72 3.88
CA PHE A 155 4.38 11.46 4.01
C PHE A 155 4.48 12.69 3.11
N GLU A 156 3.39 13.06 2.43
CA GLU A 156 3.33 14.21 1.51
C GLU A 156 4.46 14.16 0.45
N VAL A 157 4.57 13.05 -0.26
CA VAL A 157 5.62 12.80 -1.26
C VAL A 157 5.03 12.82 -2.68
N GLY A 158 5.84 13.21 -3.66
CA GLY A 158 5.47 13.19 -5.08
C GLY A 158 4.30 14.11 -5.37
N ALA A 159 3.23 13.57 -5.94
CA ALA A 159 2.00 14.31 -6.28
C ALA A 159 1.30 14.94 -5.07
N TYR A 160 1.59 14.46 -3.85
CA TYR A 160 1.04 14.98 -2.60
C TYR A 160 2.00 15.95 -1.88
N ASP A 161 3.20 16.19 -2.41
CA ASP A 161 4.11 17.20 -1.89
C ASP A 161 3.46 18.60 -2.11
N PRO A 162 3.32 19.45 -1.08
CA PRO A 162 2.76 20.80 -1.24
C PRO A 162 3.50 21.64 -2.28
N SER A 163 4.81 21.40 -2.46
CA SER A 163 5.62 22.04 -3.50
C SER A 163 5.32 21.53 -4.91
N TYR A 164 4.66 20.38 -5.06
CA TYR A 164 4.34 19.78 -6.36
C TYR A 164 3.53 20.73 -7.24
N LYS A 165 2.53 21.42 -6.69
CA LYS A 165 1.73 22.44 -7.40
C LYS A 165 2.51 23.72 -7.72
N LEU A 166 3.69 23.90 -7.13
CA LEU A 166 4.64 24.98 -7.41
C LEU A 166 5.72 24.55 -8.40
N ARG A 167 5.68 23.33 -8.94
CA ARG A 167 6.60 22.88 -9.98
C ARG A 167 6.04 23.23 -11.35
N GLU A 168 6.92 23.65 -12.25
CA GLU A 168 6.59 23.76 -13.66
C GLU A 168 6.68 22.35 -14.25
N PHE A 169 5.57 21.82 -14.75
CA PHE A 169 5.57 20.52 -15.43
C PHE A 169 5.74 20.75 -16.91
N ARG A 170 6.72 20.11 -17.54
CA ARG A 170 6.95 20.19 -18.99
C ARG A 170 6.54 18.88 -19.65
N PHE A 171 5.93 19.01 -20.81
CA PHE A 171 5.43 17.92 -21.65
C PHE A 171 5.93 18.14 -23.07
N GLU A 172 6.37 17.07 -23.70
CA GLU A 172 6.82 17.10 -25.10
C GLU A 172 5.64 17.41 -26.03
N THR A 173 4.46 16.91 -25.68
CA THR A 173 3.25 17.12 -26.48
C THR A 173 2.09 17.71 -25.70
N TYR A 174 1.20 18.40 -26.42
CA TYR A 174 -0.05 18.89 -25.87
C TYR A 174 -0.98 17.76 -25.41
N GLN A 175 -1.00 16.64 -26.11
CA GLN A 175 -1.84 15.49 -25.77
C GLN A 175 -1.47 14.97 -24.38
N GLU A 176 -0.17 14.88 -24.07
CA GLU A 176 0.30 14.48 -22.74
C GLU A 176 -0.11 15.47 -21.67
N ALA A 177 0.10 16.77 -21.92
CA ALA A 177 -0.30 17.82 -20.99
C ALA A 177 -1.83 17.82 -20.75
N ALA A 178 -2.63 17.61 -21.79
CA ALA A 178 -4.10 17.57 -21.71
C ALA A 178 -4.62 16.33 -20.97
N VAL A 179 -3.97 15.17 -21.15
CA VAL A 179 -4.28 13.96 -20.36
C VAL A 179 -3.99 14.20 -18.88
N TRP A 180 -2.86 14.83 -18.57
CA TRP A 180 -2.48 15.15 -17.20
C TRP A 180 -3.45 16.16 -16.56
N ALA A 181 -3.79 17.25 -17.26
CA ALA A 181 -4.68 18.30 -16.74
C ALA A 181 -6.11 17.80 -16.47
N ARG A 182 -6.64 16.88 -17.30
CA ARG A 182 -7.95 16.25 -17.04
C ARG A 182 -7.99 15.48 -15.72
N ARG A 183 -6.85 15.02 -15.24
CA ARG A 183 -6.70 14.23 -14.01
C ARG A 183 -6.31 15.09 -12.80
N ASN A 184 -5.95 16.36 -13.02
CA ASN A 184 -5.56 17.32 -12.00
C ASN A 184 -6.42 18.59 -12.11
N PRO A 185 -7.66 18.56 -11.56
CA PRO A 185 -8.59 19.67 -11.68
C PRO A 185 -8.00 20.97 -11.13
N GLY A 186 -8.09 22.05 -11.91
CA GLY A 186 -7.55 23.37 -11.56
C GLY A 186 -6.19 23.71 -12.19
N SER A 187 -5.58 22.79 -12.95
CA SER A 187 -4.35 23.07 -13.69
C SER A 187 -4.60 23.62 -15.09
N VAL A 188 -3.78 24.58 -15.54
CA VAL A 188 -3.85 25.20 -16.86
C VAL A 188 -2.69 24.72 -17.72
N VAL A 189 -2.98 24.19 -18.93
CA VAL A 189 -1.95 23.83 -19.92
C VAL A 189 -1.58 25.06 -20.74
N THR A 190 -0.31 25.44 -20.69
CA THR A 190 0.27 26.48 -21.52
C THR A 190 1.08 25.85 -22.65
N ARG A 191 0.97 26.42 -23.85
CA ARG A 191 1.81 26.06 -25.01
C ARG A 191 2.91 27.09 -25.19
N SER A 192 4.14 26.61 -25.34
CA SER A 192 5.28 27.43 -25.73
C SER A 192 5.32 27.60 -27.25
N SER A 193 6.06 28.61 -27.73
CA SER A 193 6.20 28.91 -29.16
C SER A 193 6.94 27.82 -29.95
N ASP A 194 7.72 26.98 -29.26
CA ASP A 194 8.44 25.83 -29.82
C ASP A 194 7.58 24.56 -29.92
N GLY A 195 6.31 24.63 -29.52
CA GLY A 195 5.37 23.50 -29.54
C GLY A 195 5.36 22.65 -28.27
N SER A 196 6.31 22.86 -27.34
CA SER A 196 6.29 22.21 -26.02
C SER A 196 5.12 22.73 -25.18
N CYS A 197 4.65 21.92 -24.23
CA CYS A 197 3.56 22.28 -23.34
C CYS A 197 4.04 22.26 -21.89
N TYR A 198 3.48 23.13 -21.06
CA TYR A 198 3.78 23.12 -19.64
C TYR A 198 2.59 23.50 -18.77
N ILE A 199 2.62 23.10 -17.50
CA ILE A 199 1.73 23.63 -16.46
C ILE A 199 2.55 24.66 -15.67
N PRO A 200 2.15 25.94 -15.64
CA PRO A 200 2.87 26.97 -14.91
C PRO A 200 2.84 26.68 -13.40
N LYS A 201 3.90 27.10 -12.70
CA LYS A 201 3.90 27.18 -11.23
C LYS A 201 2.69 28.02 -10.78
N SER A 202 2.07 27.66 -9.65
CA SER A 202 0.79 28.26 -9.22
C SER A 202 0.70 29.79 -9.41
N THR A 203 -0.52 30.28 -9.65
CA THR A 203 -0.97 31.61 -10.10
C THR A 203 -0.37 32.87 -9.44
N SER A 204 0.48 32.75 -8.43
CA SER A 204 1.33 33.84 -7.91
C SER A 204 2.24 34.44 -8.99
N ASP A 205 2.82 33.61 -9.86
CA ASP A 205 3.88 34.07 -10.77
C ASP A 205 3.33 34.69 -12.08
N LEU A 206 2.03 34.52 -12.37
CA LEU A 206 1.35 35.18 -13.50
C LEU A 206 1.19 36.69 -13.28
N ALA A 207 1.31 37.18 -12.04
CA ALA A 207 1.23 38.61 -11.72
C ALA A 207 2.52 39.39 -12.00
N GLN A 208 3.62 38.72 -12.36
CA GLN A 208 4.92 39.38 -12.63
C GLN A 208 5.32 39.39 -14.11
N ALA A 209 4.47 38.86 -15.00
CA ALA A 209 4.73 38.79 -16.43
C ALA A 209 3.70 39.59 -17.28
N GLN A 210 3.04 40.59 -16.68
CA GLN A 210 2.19 41.56 -17.39
C GLN A 210 2.80 42.96 -17.33
#